data_AF-A0A7R9LWH4-F1
#
_entry.id   AF-A0A7R9LWH4-F1
#
_cell.length_a   1.000
_cell.length_b   1.000
_cell.length_c   1.000
_cell.angle_alpha   90.00
_cell.angle_beta   90.00
_cell.angle_gamma   90.00
#
_symmetry.space_group_name_H-M   'P 1'
#
loop_
_entity.id
_entity.type
_entity.pdbx_description
1 polymer ?
#
loop_
_entity_poly.entity_id
_entity_poly.type
_entity_poly.pdbx_seq_one_letter_code
_entity_poly.pdbx_strand_id
1 'polypeptide(L)'
;MYRKHIWKLLLDVMDANEDSDPFVSTQQTLHCKDIRRALQLMLYIDDNTTPSKQLVLMFFLEFSELDINIDKQFQTNEVKDLMVISDVLVKEFIDDKNKLDDSIDEMYWLFRNLISSVRLNFFALIDCYEKFVNGLAQEDKSLHHHLVKTGIIRVQPNSTAINGAKRDYKKYNISNYRPIITWFVRFYAGIIDHHCLI
;
A
#
# COMPACT_ATOMS: atom_id res chain seq x y z
N MET A 1 -5.48 20.54 0.97
CA MET A 1 -5.04 21.00 -0.37
C MET A 1 -3.56 20.71 -0.66
N TYR A 2 -2.59 21.25 0.11
CA TYR A 2 -1.15 21.00 -0.16
C TYR A 2 -0.69 19.55 0.06
N ARG A 3 -1.36 18.80 0.96
CA ARG A 3 -1.04 17.38 1.23
C ARG A 3 -1.05 16.54 -0.06
N LYS A 4 -2.14 16.59 -0.83
CA LYS A 4 -2.28 15.84 -2.09
C LYS A 4 -1.17 16.18 -3.09
N HIS A 5 -0.85 17.47 -3.25
CA HIS A 5 0.20 17.93 -4.17
C HIS A 5 1.59 17.46 -3.74
N ILE A 6 1.94 17.56 -2.46
CA ILE A 6 3.21 17.06 -1.91
C ILE A 6 3.32 15.53 -2.11
N TRP A 7 2.23 14.80 -1.89
CA TRP A 7 2.24 13.35 -2.09
C TRP A 7 2.44 12.96 -3.55
N LYS A 8 1.86 13.71 -4.50
CA LYS A 8 2.13 13.51 -5.92
C LYS A 8 3.61 13.69 -6.25
N LEU A 9 4.26 14.71 -5.69
CA LEU A 9 5.69 14.95 -5.88
C LEU A 9 6.55 13.85 -5.22
N LEU A 10 6.27 13.48 -3.97
CA LEU A 10 7.05 12.47 -3.23
C LEU A 10 6.93 11.06 -3.81
N LEU A 11 5.78 10.73 -4.41
CA LEU A 11 5.52 9.45 -5.04
C LEU A 11 5.77 9.46 -6.55
N ASP A 12 6.41 10.51 -7.08
CA ASP A 12 6.79 10.60 -8.50
C ASP A 12 5.59 10.44 -9.45
N VAL A 13 4.44 11.01 -9.07
CA VAL A 13 3.23 11.09 -9.88
C VAL A 13 3.24 12.36 -10.75
N MET A 14 3.94 13.40 -10.31
CA MET A 14 4.04 14.70 -10.96
C MET A 14 5.50 15.14 -10.92
N ASP A 15 5.96 15.80 -11.98
CA ASP A 15 7.35 16.26 -12.05
C ASP A 15 7.51 17.50 -11.16
N ALA A 16 8.74 17.78 -10.73
CA ALA A 16 9.09 19.07 -10.16
C ALA A 16 9.08 20.19 -11.23
N ASN A 17 9.17 19.81 -12.51
CA ASN A 17 9.13 20.74 -13.64
C ASN A 17 7.69 20.97 -14.14
N GLU A 18 7.12 22.12 -13.75
CA GLU A 18 5.73 22.53 -14.05
C GLU A 18 5.39 22.51 -15.56
N ASP A 19 6.38 22.70 -16.44
CA ASP A 19 6.17 22.71 -17.90
C ASP A 19 5.81 21.33 -18.48
N SER A 20 6.15 20.25 -17.78
CA SER A 20 5.92 18.86 -18.24
C SER A 20 4.61 18.26 -17.72
N ASP A 21 4.04 18.85 -16.67
CA ASP A 21 2.87 18.33 -15.95
C ASP A 21 1.63 18.10 -16.84
N PRO A 22 1.28 18.99 -17.81
CA PRO A 22 0.10 18.77 -18.65
C PRO A 22 0.23 17.54 -19.55
N PHE A 23 1.44 17.28 -20.07
CA PHE A 23 1.69 16.13 -20.93
C PHE A 23 1.66 14.83 -20.12
N VAL A 24 2.37 14.80 -18.98
CA VAL A 24 2.41 13.64 -18.08
C VAL A 24 1.00 13.28 -17.61
N SER A 25 0.23 14.26 -17.13
CA SER A 25 -1.15 14.06 -16.68
C SER A 25 -2.04 13.50 -17.80
N THR A 26 -1.88 13.98 -19.04
CA THR A 26 -2.65 13.47 -20.18
C THR A 26 -2.36 12.00 -20.46
N GLN A 27 -1.08 11.60 -20.46
CA GLN A 27 -0.68 10.20 -20.67
C GLN A 27 -1.18 9.31 -19.54
N GLN A 28 -1.07 9.78 -18.30
CA GLN A 28 -1.58 9.09 -17.11
C GLN A 28 -3.08 8.83 -17.18
N THR A 29 -3.88 9.83 -17.57
CA THR A 29 -5.32 9.67 -17.76
C THR A 29 -5.66 8.69 -18.88
N LEU A 30 -4.96 8.75 -20.01
CA LEU A 30 -5.17 7.79 -21.11
C LEU A 30 -4.90 6.35 -20.66
N HIS A 31 -3.79 6.12 -19.96
CA HIS A 31 -3.44 4.81 -19.39
C HIS A 31 -4.51 4.29 -18.44
N CYS A 32 -4.97 5.13 -17.50
CA CYS A 32 -6.04 4.77 -16.57
C CYS A 32 -7.33 4.39 -17.30
N LYS A 33 -7.71 5.16 -18.33
CA LYS A 33 -8.90 4.89 -19.14
C LYS A 33 -8.81 3.55 -19.87
N ASP A 34 -7.67 3.21 -20.43
CA ASP A 34 -7.47 1.94 -21.14
C ASP A 34 -7.62 0.74 -20.19
N ILE A 35 -7.00 0.81 -18.99
CA ILE A 35 -7.10 -0.24 -17.97
C ILE A 35 -8.54 -0.38 -17.47
N ARG A 36 -9.20 0.74 -17.13
CA ARG A 36 -10.61 0.73 -16.70
C ARG A 36 -11.49 0.16 -17.79
N ARG A 37 -11.26 0.54 -19.05
CA ARG A 37 -12.05 0.02 -20.17
C ARG A 37 -11.88 -1.49 -20.34
N ALA A 38 -10.66 -1.99 -20.20
CA ALA A 38 -10.41 -3.43 -20.22
C ALA A 38 -11.15 -4.16 -19.09
N LEU A 39 -11.11 -3.63 -17.87
CA LEU A 39 -11.85 -4.20 -16.73
C LEU A 39 -13.37 -4.18 -16.92
N GLN A 40 -13.92 -3.12 -17.53
CA GLN A 40 -15.34 -3.05 -17.88
C GLN A 40 -15.72 -4.11 -18.92
N LEU A 41 -14.90 -4.30 -19.95
CA LEU A 41 -15.13 -5.33 -20.97
C LEU A 41 -15.05 -6.75 -20.40
N MET A 42 -14.20 -6.95 -19.39
CA MET A 42 -14.10 -8.20 -18.62
C MET A 42 -15.20 -8.36 -17.56
N LEU A 43 -16.12 -7.38 -17.42
CA LEU A 43 -17.20 -7.37 -16.44
C LEU A 43 -16.71 -7.38 -14.97
N TYR A 44 -15.50 -6.90 -14.72
CA TYR A 44 -14.93 -6.82 -13.37
C TYR A 44 -15.22 -5.51 -12.65
N ILE A 45 -15.52 -4.45 -13.41
CA ILE A 45 -16.00 -3.17 -12.87
C ILE A 45 -17.27 -2.73 -13.60
N ASP A 46 -18.16 -2.12 -12.84
CA ASP A 46 -19.40 -1.49 -13.29
C ASP A 46 -19.55 -0.12 -12.60
N ASP A 47 -20.64 0.58 -12.91
CA ASP A 47 -20.93 1.91 -12.32
C ASP A 47 -21.17 1.85 -10.79
N ASN A 48 -21.43 0.66 -10.23
CA ASN A 48 -21.64 0.45 -8.80
C ASN A 48 -20.35 0.09 -8.05
N THR A 49 -19.26 -0.16 -8.77
CA THR A 49 -18.01 -0.61 -8.17
C THR A 49 -17.36 0.53 -7.41
N THR A 50 -17.05 0.30 -6.12
CA THR A 50 -16.45 1.34 -5.27
C THR A 50 -15.10 1.81 -5.83
N PRO A 51 -14.75 3.11 -5.70
CA PRO A 51 -13.48 3.63 -6.19
C PRO A 51 -12.27 2.82 -5.69
N SER A 52 -12.26 2.47 -4.40
CA SER A 52 -11.21 1.65 -3.77
C SER A 52 -11.04 0.30 -4.47
N LYS A 53 -12.15 -0.39 -4.77
CA LYS A 53 -12.13 -1.66 -5.50
C LYS A 53 -11.64 -1.45 -6.93
N GLN A 54 -12.01 -0.35 -7.59
CA GLN A 54 -11.48 -0.01 -8.91
C GLN A 54 -9.96 0.16 -8.88
N LEU A 55 -9.39 0.88 -7.90
CA LEU A 55 -7.93 1.06 -7.77
C LEU A 55 -7.19 -0.27 -7.65
N VAL A 56 -7.69 -1.19 -6.81
CA VAL A 56 -7.07 -2.50 -6.59
C VAL A 56 -7.17 -3.38 -7.84
N LEU A 57 -8.33 -3.38 -8.53
CA LEU A 57 -8.50 -4.14 -9.77
C LEU A 57 -7.63 -3.60 -10.91
N MET A 58 -7.53 -2.28 -11.04
CA MET A 58 -6.63 -1.63 -12.01
C MET A 58 -5.18 -2.02 -11.75
N PHE A 59 -4.77 -2.05 -10.48
CA PHE A 59 -3.42 -2.47 -10.09
C PHE A 59 -3.17 -3.94 -10.46
N PHE A 60 -4.08 -4.86 -10.12
CA PHE A 60 -3.89 -6.26 -10.48
C PHE A 60 -3.86 -6.49 -11.99
N LEU A 61 -4.68 -5.78 -12.77
CA LEU A 61 -4.63 -5.92 -14.22
C LEU A 61 -3.30 -5.41 -14.78
N GLU A 62 -2.83 -4.25 -14.35
CA GLU A 62 -1.56 -3.67 -14.83
C GLU A 62 -0.36 -4.57 -14.52
N PHE A 63 -0.29 -5.11 -13.30
CA PHE A 63 0.83 -5.96 -12.87
C PHE A 63 0.64 -7.43 -13.24
N SER A 64 -0.39 -7.79 -14.04
CA SER A 64 -0.70 -9.18 -14.43
C SER A 64 -0.90 -10.11 -13.22
N GLU A 65 -1.48 -9.57 -12.15
CA GLU A 65 -1.81 -10.25 -10.89
C GLU A 65 -3.31 -10.53 -10.75
N LEU A 66 -4.11 -10.25 -11.80
CA LEU A 66 -5.55 -10.46 -11.78
C LEU A 66 -5.89 -11.95 -11.91
N ASP A 67 -6.56 -12.51 -10.90
CA ASP A 67 -7.03 -13.91 -10.91
C ASP A 67 -8.37 -14.03 -11.64
N ILE A 68 -8.63 -15.19 -12.23
CA ILE A 68 -9.93 -15.58 -12.80
C ILE A 68 -10.99 -15.62 -11.69
N ASN A 69 -10.63 -16.08 -10.49
CA ASN A 69 -11.54 -16.10 -9.34
C ASN A 69 -11.31 -14.89 -8.43
N ILE A 70 -11.84 -13.74 -8.85
CA ILE A 70 -11.73 -12.47 -8.12
C ILE A 70 -12.34 -12.57 -6.72
N ASP A 71 -13.49 -13.22 -6.55
CA ASP A 71 -14.14 -13.32 -5.25
C ASP A 71 -13.25 -14.02 -4.22
N LYS A 72 -12.55 -15.08 -4.65
CA LYS A 72 -11.56 -15.76 -3.82
C LYS A 72 -10.32 -14.90 -3.58
N GLN A 73 -9.85 -14.17 -4.60
CA GLN A 73 -8.70 -13.27 -4.47
C GLN A 73 -8.97 -12.19 -3.40
N PHE A 74 -10.15 -11.57 -3.41
CA PHE A 74 -10.56 -10.54 -2.45
C PHE A 74 -10.74 -11.07 -1.01
N GLN A 75 -10.89 -12.37 -0.82
CA GLN A 75 -10.90 -12.98 0.50
C GLN A 75 -9.50 -13.14 1.12
N THR A 76 -8.44 -13.06 0.30
CA THR A 76 -7.07 -13.16 0.80
C THR A 76 -6.70 -11.95 1.66
N ASN A 77 -5.85 -12.16 2.66
CA ASN A 77 -5.42 -11.07 3.54
C ASN A 77 -4.63 -9.98 2.79
N GLU A 78 -4.06 -10.28 1.62
CA GLU A 78 -3.24 -9.33 0.87
C GLU A 78 -4.11 -8.30 0.19
N VAL A 79 -5.14 -8.80 -0.47
CA VAL A 79 -6.12 -7.93 -1.11
C VAL A 79 -6.89 -7.15 -0.06
N LYS A 80 -7.18 -7.72 1.11
CA LYS A 80 -7.76 -6.96 2.23
C LYS A 80 -6.86 -5.80 2.69
N ASP A 81 -5.56 -6.02 2.82
CA ASP A 81 -4.62 -4.96 3.19
C ASP A 81 -4.56 -3.87 2.10
N LEU A 82 -4.51 -4.26 0.82
CA LEU A 82 -4.57 -3.31 -0.31
C LEU A 82 -5.89 -2.54 -0.35
N MET A 83 -7.02 -3.20 -0.05
CA MET A 83 -8.33 -2.55 0.05
C MET A 83 -8.34 -1.48 1.13
N VAL A 84 -7.79 -1.76 2.32
CA VAL A 84 -7.70 -0.76 3.41
C VAL A 84 -6.88 0.46 2.96
N ILE A 85 -5.74 0.25 2.31
CA ILE A 85 -4.92 1.37 1.78
C ILE A 85 -5.72 2.18 0.77
N SER A 86 -6.37 1.51 -0.18
CA SER A 86 -7.15 2.16 -1.23
C SER A 86 -8.33 2.95 -0.66
N ASP A 87 -9.03 2.41 0.35
CA ASP A 87 -10.13 3.08 1.04
C ASP A 87 -9.66 4.36 1.73
N VAL A 88 -8.53 4.30 2.41
CA VAL A 88 -7.95 5.46 3.11
C VAL A 88 -7.52 6.53 2.11
N LEU A 89 -6.84 6.16 1.03
CA LEU A 89 -6.45 7.11 0.00
C LEU A 89 -7.67 7.78 -0.66
N VAL A 90 -8.70 7.00 -0.97
CA VAL A 90 -9.96 7.52 -1.54
C VAL A 90 -10.60 8.51 -0.59
N LYS A 91 -10.79 8.15 0.68
CA LYS A 91 -11.44 9.02 1.69
C LYS A 91 -10.70 10.34 1.90
N GLU A 92 -9.38 10.32 1.82
CA GLU A 92 -8.55 11.49 2.16
C GLU A 92 -8.34 12.45 0.99
N PHE A 93 -8.38 11.94 -0.24
CA PHE A 93 -7.97 12.70 -1.41
C PHE A 93 -9.04 12.83 -2.49
N ILE A 94 -10.14 12.08 -2.40
CA ILE A 94 -11.33 12.26 -3.23
C ILE A 94 -12.40 12.98 -2.37
N ASP A 95 -12.58 14.27 -2.63
CA ASP A 95 -13.74 15.03 -2.14
C ASP A 95 -14.96 14.74 -3.03
N ASP A 96 -16.15 14.64 -2.42
CA ASP A 96 -17.46 14.47 -3.10
C ASP A 96 -17.78 15.55 -4.17
N LYS A 97 -17.01 16.65 -4.22
CA LYS A 97 -17.23 17.79 -5.11
C LYS A 97 -16.47 17.71 -6.44
N ASN A 98 -15.47 16.83 -6.57
CA ASN A 98 -14.68 16.71 -7.79
C ASN A 98 -15.33 15.71 -8.76
N LYS A 99 -15.09 15.88 -10.06
CA LYS A 99 -15.46 14.86 -11.06
C LYS A 99 -14.81 13.53 -10.64
N LEU A 100 -15.64 12.53 -10.40
CA LEU A 100 -15.22 11.24 -9.84
C LEU A 100 -14.16 10.56 -10.73
N ASP A 101 -14.29 10.67 -12.05
CA ASP A 101 -13.38 10.02 -13.00
C ASP A 101 -11.95 10.58 -12.96
N ASP A 102 -11.78 11.90 -13.10
CA ASP A 102 -10.44 12.53 -13.05
C ASP A 102 -9.78 12.33 -11.66
N SER A 103 -10.61 12.20 -10.62
CA SER A 103 -10.13 11.93 -9.26
C SER A 103 -9.63 10.50 -9.10
N ILE A 104 -10.26 9.51 -9.75
CA ILE A 104 -9.84 8.10 -9.70
C ILE A 104 -8.52 7.90 -10.43
N ASP A 105 -8.33 8.53 -11.60
CA ASP A 105 -7.10 8.40 -12.38
C ASP A 105 -5.89 8.86 -11.56
N GLU A 106 -5.97 10.03 -10.92
CA GLU A 106 -4.92 10.53 -10.05
C GLU A 106 -4.69 9.63 -8.82
N MET A 107 -5.77 9.11 -8.22
CA MET A 107 -5.66 8.23 -7.06
C MET A 107 -5.02 6.90 -7.41
N TYR A 108 -5.27 6.40 -8.61
CA TYR A 108 -4.62 5.20 -9.09
C TYR A 108 -3.11 5.37 -9.17
N TRP A 109 -2.61 6.47 -9.71
CA TRP A 109 -1.16 6.72 -9.76
C TRP A 109 -0.53 6.85 -8.37
N LEU A 110 -1.21 7.53 -7.43
CA LEU A 110 -0.76 7.59 -6.04
C LEU A 110 -0.73 6.20 -5.39
N PHE A 111 -1.81 5.42 -5.53
CA PHE A 111 -1.90 4.06 -4.99
C PHE A 111 -0.82 3.16 -5.60
N ARG A 112 -0.73 3.11 -6.92
CA ARG A 112 0.25 2.32 -7.69
C ARG A 112 1.68 2.60 -7.23
N ASN A 113 2.06 3.88 -7.17
CA ASN A 113 3.43 4.26 -6.82
C ASN A 113 3.70 4.00 -5.34
N LEU A 114 2.73 4.24 -4.44
CA LEU A 114 2.85 3.87 -3.03
C LEU A 114 3.10 2.36 -2.85
N ILE A 115 2.28 1.51 -3.46
CA ILE A 115 2.44 0.05 -3.34
C ILE A 115 3.76 -0.40 -3.97
N SER A 116 4.15 0.20 -5.09
CA SER A 116 5.44 -0.05 -5.73
C SER A 116 6.60 0.34 -4.82
N SER A 117 6.56 1.50 -4.17
CA SER A 117 7.57 1.95 -3.20
C SER A 117 7.64 1.00 -2.00
N VAL A 118 6.50 0.52 -1.50
CA VAL A 118 6.48 -0.48 -0.41
C VAL A 118 7.13 -1.79 -0.85
N ARG A 119 6.82 -2.28 -2.07
CA ARG A 119 7.42 -3.49 -2.63
C ARG A 119 8.94 -3.34 -2.83
N LEU A 120 9.39 -2.19 -3.34
CA LEU A 120 10.82 -1.91 -3.55
C LEU A 120 11.59 -1.76 -2.23
N ASN A 121 10.98 -1.17 -1.21
CA ASN A 121 11.60 -0.92 0.09
C ASN A 121 11.28 -1.98 1.14
N PHE A 122 10.80 -3.16 0.72
CA PHE A 122 10.32 -4.20 1.63
C PHE A 122 11.36 -4.62 2.67
N PHE A 123 12.62 -4.76 2.27
CA PHE A 123 13.70 -5.12 3.20
C PHE A 123 14.01 -4.03 4.22
N ALA A 124 13.96 -2.76 3.81
CA ALA A 124 14.11 -1.63 4.73
C ALA A 124 12.96 -1.59 5.74
N LEU A 125 11.73 -1.94 5.32
CA LEU A 125 10.57 -2.06 6.21
C LEU A 125 10.75 -3.20 7.24
N ILE A 126 11.34 -4.32 6.84
CA ILE A 126 11.70 -5.39 7.79
C ILE A 126 12.71 -4.88 8.82
N ASP A 127 13.77 -4.21 8.39
CA ASP A 127 14.77 -3.64 9.32
C ASP A 127 14.15 -2.61 10.26
N CYS A 128 13.23 -1.77 9.78
CA CYS A 128 12.48 -0.82 10.61
C CYS A 128 11.61 -1.51 11.66
N TYR A 129 10.92 -2.59 11.29
CA TYR A 129 10.13 -3.37 12.23
C TYR A 129 11.00 -4.06 13.29
N GLU A 130 12.14 -4.63 12.90
CA GLU A 130 13.09 -5.22 13.85
C GLU A 130 13.57 -4.19 14.87
N LYS A 131 13.88 -2.96 14.41
CA LYS A 131 14.23 -1.83 15.30
C LYS A 131 13.06 -1.45 16.21
N PHE A 132 11.83 -1.40 15.70
CA PHE A 132 10.64 -1.12 16.51
C PHE A 132 10.45 -2.17 17.61
N VAL A 133 10.55 -3.46 17.30
CA VAL A 133 10.44 -4.56 18.27
C VAL A 133 11.53 -4.45 19.34
N ASN A 134 12.77 -4.17 18.93
CA ASN A 134 13.89 -3.99 19.87
C ASN A 134 13.71 -2.76 20.75
N GLY A 135 13.26 -1.64 20.19
CA GLY A 135 12.94 -0.41 20.93
C GLY A 135 11.83 -0.68 21.96
N LEU A 136 10.77 -1.36 21.56
CA LEU A 136 9.68 -1.74 22.46
C LEU A 136 10.15 -2.63 23.60
N ALA A 137 11.07 -3.58 23.34
CA ALA A 137 11.65 -4.42 24.38
C ALA A 137 12.50 -3.62 25.40
N GLN A 138 13.02 -2.45 25.02
CA GLN A 138 13.76 -1.56 25.91
C GLN A 138 12.83 -0.60 26.67
N GLU A 139 11.85 -0.03 25.99
CA GLU A 139 10.94 0.99 26.53
C GLU A 139 9.80 0.40 27.38
N ASP A 140 9.17 -0.68 26.93
CA ASP A 140 8.07 -1.35 27.63
C ASP A 140 8.16 -2.88 27.52
N LYS A 141 8.90 -3.45 28.48
CA LYS A 141 9.09 -4.91 28.59
C LYS A 141 7.80 -5.67 28.84
N SER A 142 6.83 -5.07 29.54
CA SER A 142 5.57 -5.72 29.88
C SER A 142 4.71 -5.89 28.64
N LEU A 143 4.58 -4.82 27.86
CA LEU A 143 3.87 -4.83 26.57
C LEU A 143 4.58 -5.74 25.57
N HIS A 144 5.90 -5.64 25.43
CA HIS A 144 6.67 -6.53 24.57
C HIS A 144 6.45 -8.01 24.93
N HIS A 145 6.53 -8.38 26.21
CA HIS A 145 6.30 -9.76 26.65
C HIS A 145 4.87 -10.22 26.36
N HIS A 146 3.87 -9.37 26.56
CA HIS A 146 2.48 -9.67 26.22
C HIS A 146 2.29 -9.91 24.72
N LEU A 147 2.88 -9.07 23.86
CA LEU A 147 2.78 -9.20 22.40
C LEU A 147 3.52 -10.44 21.87
N VAL A 148 4.62 -10.84 22.49
CA VAL A 148 5.30 -12.11 22.19
C VAL A 148 4.47 -13.30 22.65
N LYS A 149 3.93 -13.26 23.87
CA LYS A 149 3.11 -14.34 24.44
C LYS A 149 1.83 -14.58 23.63
N THR A 150 1.23 -13.53 23.10
CA THR A 150 0.03 -13.61 22.24
C THR A 150 0.36 -13.99 20.80
N GLY A 151 1.64 -14.12 20.44
CA GLY A 151 2.08 -14.51 19.10
C GLY A 151 1.94 -13.42 18.03
N ILE A 152 1.70 -12.17 18.46
CA ILE A 152 1.62 -11.00 17.58
C ILE A 152 3.02 -10.64 17.06
N ILE A 153 4.00 -10.56 17.97
CA ILE A 153 5.42 -10.46 17.60
C ILE A 153 5.97 -11.87 17.46
N ARG A 154 6.35 -12.24 16.23
CA ARG A 154 7.03 -13.50 15.95
C ARG A 154 8.52 -13.34 16.19
N VAL A 155 8.99 -13.79 17.35
CA VAL A 155 10.43 -13.90 17.62
C VAL A 155 11.00 -14.97 16.67
N GLN A 156 11.85 -14.57 15.73
CA GLN A 156 12.57 -15.55 14.91
C GLN A 156 13.54 -16.33 15.82
N PRO A 157 13.63 -17.67 15.67
CA PRO A 157 14.55 -18.45 16.48
C PRO A 157 15.99 -18.07 16.13
N ASN A 158 16.68 -17.47 17.12
CA ASN A 158 18.13 -17.30 17.24
C ASN A 158 18.81 -16.30 16.30
N SER A 159 18.73 -15.01 16.64
CA SER A 159 19.76 -14.01 16.34
C SER A 159 20.89 -14.04 17.37
N THR A 160 21.43 -15.22 17.71
CA THR A 160 22.76 -15.26 18.34
C THR A 160 23.80 -15.02 17.24
N ALA A 161 24.29 -13.79 17.21
CA ALA A 161 25.52 -13.33 16.56
C ALA A 161 25.62 -13.53 15.04
N ILE A 162 25.37 -12.47 14.26
CA ILE A 162 26.14 -12.25 13.03
C ILE A 162 26.43 -10.76 12.86
N ASN A 163 27.56 -10.33 13.42
CA ASN A 163 28.29 -9.19 12.90
C ASN A 163 28.70 -9.50 11.45
N GLY A 164 28.23 -8.72 10.49
CA GLY A 164 28.92 -8.55 9.20
C GLY A 164 28.68 -9.57 8.07
N ALA A 165 27.78 -10.54 8.17
CA ALA A 165 27.45 -11.37 7.00
C ALA A 165 26.25 -10.80 6.24
N LYS A 166 26.41 -10.56 4.92
CA LYS A 166 25.31 -10.32 3.98
C LYS A 166 24.24 -11.39 4.21
N ARG A 167 23.09 -11.00 4.78
CA ARG A 167 21.96 -11.91 4.99
C ARG A 167 21.53 -12.41 3.61
N ASP A 168 21.43 -13.73 3.44
CA ASP A 168 21.07 -14.30 2.15
C ASP A 168 19.54 -14.23 2.00
N TYR A 169 19.06 -13.14 1.41
CA TYR A 169 17.64 -12.74 1.41
C TYR A 169 16.72 -13.65 0.57
N LYS A 170 17.27 -14.65 -0.13
CA LYS A 170 16.53 -15.59 -0.99
C LYS A 170 15.61 -16.56 -0.23
N LYS A 171 15.63 -16.59 1.10
CA LYS A 171 14.89 -17.59 1.91
C LYS A 171 13.68 -17.03 2.66
N TYR A 172 13.36 -15.75 2.48
CA TYR A 172 12.29 -15.10 3.21
C TYR A 172 10.96 -15.22 2.48
N ASN A 173 10.09 -16.12 2.96
CA ASN A 173 8.70 -16.16 2.51
C ASN A 173 7.98 -14.89 3.03
N ILE A 174 7.52 -14.05 2.11
CA ILE A 174 6.80 -12.79 2.37
C ILE A 174 5.60 -13.03 3.32
N SER A 175 5.01 -14.23 3.30
CA SER A 175 3.95 -14.62 4.23
C SER A 175 4.34 -14.53 5.72
N ASN A 176 5.63 -14.65 6.04
CA ASN A 176 6.12 -14.63 7.42
C ASN A 176 6.22 -13.22 8.00
N TYR A 177 6.22 -12.21 7.13
CA TYR A 177 6.32 -10.80 7.49
C TYR A 177 5.00 -10.05 7.26
N ARG A 178 3.90 -10.78 7.02
CA ARG A 178 2.55 -10.19 6.94
C ARG A 178 2.19 -9.32 8.14
N PRO A 179 2.50 -9.69 9.39
CA PRO A 179 2.24 -8.80 10.52
C PRO A 179 2.92 -7.43 10.37
N ILE A 180 4.06 -7.35 9.67
CA ILE A 180 4.79 -6.11 9.40
C ILE A 180 4.10 -5.30 8.30
N ILE A 181 3.68 -5.94 7.21
CA ILE A 181 2.94 -5.26 6.13
C ILE A 181 1.62 -4.75 6.69
N THR A 182 0.85 -5.59 7.36
CA THR A 182 -0.42 -5.22 7.98
C THR A 182 -0.22 -4.16 9.08
N TRP A 183 0.85 -4.24 9.89
CA TRP A 183 1.17 -3.20 10.89
C TRP A 183 1.54 -1.88 10.22
N PHE A 184 2.44 -1.88 9.24
CA PHE A 184 2.84 -0.70 8.51
C PHE A 184 1.64 -0.09 7.79
N VAL A 185 0.81 -0.90 7.14
CA VAL A 185 -0.41 -0.48 6.44
C VAL A 185 -1.43 0.11 7.40
N ARG A 186 -1.68 -0.53 8.55
CA ARG A 186 -2.62 -0.01 9.57
C ARG A 186 -2.08 1.22 10.29
N PHE A 187 -0.78 1.26 10.54
CA PHE A 187 -0.09 2.41 11.11
C PHE A 187 -0.11 3.60 10.14
N TYR A 188 0.21 3.37 8.86
CA TYR A 188 0.10 4.39 7.81
C TYR A 188 -1.35 4.82 7.60
N ALA A 189 -2.31 3.88 7.58
CA ALA A 189 -3.72 4.20 7.53
C ALA A 189 -4.14 5.10 8.69
N GLY A 190 -3.66 4.83 9.91
CA GLY A 190 -3.94 5.67 11.09
C GLY A 190 -3.15 6.98 11.15
N ILE A 191 -2.01 7.11 10.47
CA ILE A 191 -1.32 8.40 10.27
C ILE A 191 -2.07 9.26 9.24
N ILE A 192 -2.61 8.59 8.22
CA ILE A 192 -3.32 9.25 7.15
C ILE A 192 -4.68 9.72 7.67
N ASP A 193 -5.45 8.84 8.32
CA ASP A 193 -6.72 9.12 8.99
C ASP A 193 -6.47 9.74 10.37
N HIS A 194 -6.62 11.07 10.47
CA HIS A 194 -6.42 11.83 11.70
C HIS A 194 -7.26 11.36 12.90
N HIS A 195 -8.26 10.50 12.70
CA HIS A 195 -9.15 9.99 13.75
C HIS A 195 -8.68 8.70 14.46
N CYS A 196 -7.61 8.04 14.02
CA CYS A 196 -7.15 6.79 14.64
C CYS A 196 -6.10 6.96 15.76
N LEU A 197 -5.76 8.19 16.14
CA LEU A 197 -4.87 8.50 17.28
C LEU A 197 -5.67 9.16 18.42
N ILE A 198 -6.66 8.47 18.96
CA ILE A 198 -7.22 8.69 20.32
C ILE A 198 -7.56 7.33 20.93
#